data_AF-A0A7J5G9M6-F1
#
_entry.id   AF-A0A7J5G9M6-F1
#
_cell.length_a   1.000
_cell.length_b   1.000
_cell.length_c   1.000
_cell.angle_alpha   90.00
_cell.angle_beta   90.00
_cell.angle_gamma   90.00
#
_symmetry.space_group_name_H-M   'P 1'
#
loop_
_entity.id
_entity.type
_entity.pdbx_description
1 polymer ?
#
loop_
_entity_poly.entity_id
_entity_poly.type
_entity_poly.pdbx_seq_one_letter_code
_entity_poly.pdbx_strand_id
1 'polypeptide(L)'
;MKLKSIKKRIWSIVIIITTLIGILPAQANTTETPVKDVELDGRWDDPIRSATTNCPITVFTDGYLLTVKNVSPDRDMTIRITDMAKGSVVYENNIPEVQSAYITISIANFPAGEYKLEITGTPSGHLTGYFTQE
;
A
#
# COMPACT_ATOMS: atom_id res chain seq x y z
N MET A 1 49.70 -38.44 15.02
CA MET A 1 48.76 -37.70 15.90
C MET A 1 48.04 -36.51 15.22
N LYS A 2 48.64 -35.81 14.24
CA LYS A 2 48.08 -34.60 13.61
C LYS A 2 46.81 -34.81 12.74
N LEU A 3 46.71 -35.91 11.99
CA LEU A 3 45.60 -36.14 11.05
C LEU A 3 44.23 -36.36 11.74
N LYS A 4 44.24 -37.01 12.91
CA LYS A 4 43.04 -37.27 13.74
C LYS A 4 42.47 -35.97 14.34
N SER A 5 43.34 -35.02 14.66
CA SER A 5 42.96 -33.69 15.17
C SER A 5 42.34 -32.81 14.07
N ILE A 6 42.90 -32.86 12.86
CA ILE A 6 42.39 -32.12 11.70
C ILE A 6 41.01 -32.64 11.27
N LYS A 7 40.80 -33.97 11.21
CA LYS A 7 39.48 -34.55 10.93
C LYS A 7 38.41 -34.14 11.95
N LYS A 8 38.75 -34.09 13.25
CA LYS A 8 37.83 -33.61 14.30
C LYS A 8 37.46 -32.13 14.11
N ARG A 9 38.43 -31.27 13.79
CA ARG A 9 38.18 -29.84 13.54
C ARG A 9 37.27 -29.62 12.31
N ILE A 10 37.50 -30.37 11.23
CA ILE A 10 36.66 -30.30 10.03
C ILE A 10 35.23 -30.74 10.35
N TRP A 11 35.06 -31.83 11.09
CA TRP A 11 33.73 -32.33 11.47
C TRP A 11 32.96 -31.35 12.37
N SER A 12 33.66 -30.69 13.31
CA SER A 12 33.05 -29.64 14.14
C SER A 12 32.63 -28.40 13.34
N ILE A 13 33.40 -27.99 12.33
CA ILE A 13 33.04 -26.86 11.46
C ILE A 13 31.80 -27.18 10.62
N VAL A 14 31.72 -28.41 10.07
CA VAL A 14 30.56 -28.86 9.30
C VAL A 14 29.29 -28.80 10.15
N ILE A 15 29.35 -29.25 11.42
CA ILE A 15 28.20 -29.20 12.33
C ILE A 15 27.74 -27.75 12.56
N ILE A 16 28.68 -26.82 12.82
CA ILE A 16 28.35 -25.40 13.05
C ILE A 16 27.69 -24.77 11.81
N ILE A 17 28.22 -25.04 10.61
CA ILE A 17 27.66 -24.51 9.35
C ILE A 17 26.26 -25.09 9.10
N THR A 18 26.06 -26.40 9.33
CA THR A 18 24.72 -27.01 9.17
C THR A 18 23.70 -26.46 10.15
N THR A 19 24.10 -26.16 11.39
CA THR A 19 23.20 -25.49 12.35
C THR A 19 22.91 -24.04 11.98
N LEU A 20 23.88 -23.32 11.40
CA LEU A 20 23.69 -21.91 11.02
C LEU A 20 22.76 -21.77 9.80
N ILE A 21 22.86 -22.67 8.82
CA ILE A 21 21.99 -22.70 7.63
C ILE A 21 20.55 -23.06 8.00
N GLY A 22 20.34 -23.90 9.02
CA GLY A 22 19.00 -24.28 9.48
C GLY A 22 18.23 -23.18 10.23
N ILE A 23 18.92 -22.16 10.77
CA ILE A 23 18.30 -21.06 11.55
C ILE A 23 18.00 -19.85 10.65
N LEU A 24 18.70 -19.69 9.53
CA LEU A 24 18.50 -18.60 8.57
C LEU A 24 17.07 -18.50 7.97
N PRO A 25 16.33 -19.57 7.65
CA PRO A 25 14.99 -19.44 7.08
C PRO A 25 13.91 -19.05 8.11
N ALA A 26 14.19 -19.11 9.42
CA ALA A 26 13.19 -18.80 10.46
C ALA A 26 13.06 -17.29 10.75
N GLN A 27 13.95 -16.45 10.23
CA GLN A 27 13.90 -14.99 10.41
C GLN A 27 13.55 -14.21 9.14
N ALA A 28 13.26 -14.89 8.03
CA ALA A 28 12.67 -14.27 6.85
C ALA A 28 11.13 -14.20 6.95
N ASN A 29 10.59 -14.08 8.16
CA ASN A 29 9.24 -13.60 8.36
C ASN A 29 9.29 -12.09 8.08
N THR A 30 9.30 -11.73 6.80
CA THR A 30 8.79 -10.42 6.39
C THR A 30 7.44 -10.30 7.06
N THR A 31 7.32 -9.38 8.01
CA THR A 31 6.04 -8.91 8.51
C THR A 31 5.35 -8.33 7.29
N GLU A 32 4.62 -9.15 6.54
CA GLU A 32 3.74 -8.68 5.48
C GLU A 32 2.74 -7.80 6.21
N THR A 33 2.93 -6.49 6.13
CA THR A 33 1.88 -5.54 6.50
C THR A 33 0.68 -5.94 5.67
N PRO A 34 -0.42 -6.41 6.29
CA PRO A 34 -1.56 -6.87 5.53
C PRO A 34 -2.08 -5.71 4.70
N VAL A 35 -2.45 -5.99 3.45
CA VAL A 35 -3.16 -5.02 2.61
C VAL A 35 -4.43 -4.61 3.34
N LYS A 36 -4.61 -3.32 3.61
CA LYS A 36 -5.79 -2.77 4.27
C LYS A 36 -6.62 -2.00 3.26
N ASP A 37 -7.86 -2.43 3.02
CA ASP A 37 -8.79 -1.67 2.19
C ASP A 37 -9.15 -0.35 2.88
N VAL A 38 -9.28 0.71 2.09
CA VAL A 38 -9.77 2.01 2.52
C VAL A 38 -11.20 2.13 2.02
N GLU A 39 -12.15 2.06 2.93
CA GLU A 39 -13.57 2.24 2.60
C GLU A 39 -13.81 3.64 2.06
N LEU A 40 -14.57 3.71 0.96
CA LEU A 40 -14.91 4.95 0.28
C LEU A 40 -16.42 5.15 0.31
N ASP A 41 -16.83 6.30 0.81
CA ASP A 41 -18.21 6.77 0.77
C ASP A 41 -18.34 7.94 -0.21
N GLY A 42 -19.53 8.07 -0.79
CA GLY A 42 -19.87 9.20 -1.64
C GLY A 42 -20.54 8.77 -2.93
N ARG A 43 -20.38 9.60 -3.96
CA ARG A 43 -21.07 9.43 -5.23
C ARG A 43 -20.08 9.50 -6.37
N TRP A 44 -19.98 8.40 -7.11
CA TRP A 44 -19.24 8.33 -8.37
C TRP A 44 -20.23 8.03 -9.49
N ASP A 45 -20.91 9.08 -9.94
CA ASP A 45 -21.95 8.95 -10.96
C ASP A 45 -21.35 8.55 -12.30
N ASP A 46 -21.81 7.43 -12.82
CA ASP A 46 -21.57 7.00 -14.19
C ASP A 46 -22.29 8.00 -15.14
N PRO A 47 -21.63 8.58 -16.15
CA PRO A 47 -22.27 9.56 -17.03
C PRO A 47 -23.37 8.93 -17.90
N ILE A 48 -23.38 7.60 -18.03
CA ILE A 48 -24.18 6.87 -19.03
C ILE A 48 -25.02 5.72 -18.44
N ARG A 49 -24.79 5.23 -17.21
CA ARG A 49 -25.47 4.02 -16.71
C ARG A 49 -26.04 4.17 -15.30
N SER A 50 -27.35 4.38 -15.26
CA SER A 50 -28.18 4.28 -14.06
C SER A 50 -28.79 2.88 -13.95
N ALA A 51 -28.02 1.90 -13.47
CA ALA A 51 -28.53 0.70 -12.79
C ALA A 51 -27.36 -0.22 -12.44
N THR A 52 -27.09 -0.36 -11.13
CA THR A 52 -26.23 -1.38 -10.51
C THR A 52 -24.80 -1.48 -11.05
N THR A 53 -23.89 -0.69 -10.50
CA THR A 53 -22.45 -0.97 -10.67
C THR A 53 -21.74 -0.53 -9.40
N ASN A 54 -20.97 -1.44 -8.79
CA ASN A 54 -20.06 -1.11 -7.70
C ASN A 54 -19.22 0.12 -8.08
N CYS A 55 -18.87 0.96 -7.11
CA CYS A 55 -17.95 2.08 -7.33
C CYS A 55 -16.72 1.60 -8.12
N PRO A 56 -16.35 2.21 -9.26
CA PRO A 56 -15.23 1.75 -10.08
C PRO A 56 -13.87 2.03 -9.43
N ILE A 57 -13.86 2.82 -8.36
CA ILE A 57 -12.66 3.19 -7.63
C ILE A 57 -12.57 2.37 -6.35
N THR A 58 -11.43 1.70 -6.19
CA THR A 58 -11.04 1.05 -4.94
C THR A 58 -9.70 1.57 -4.47
N VAL A 59 -9.52 1.60 -3.15
CA VAL A 59 -8.30 2.10 -2.52
C VAL A 59 -7.87 1.12 -1.43
N PHE A 60 -6.57 0.86 -1.36
CA PHE A 60 -5.98 0.07 -0.29
C PHE A 60 -4.59 0.59 0.05
N THR A 61 -4.13 0.30 1.25
CA THR A 61 -2.74 0.51 1.67
C THR A 61 -2.02 -0.83 1.75
N ASP A 62 -0.80 -0.86 1.22
CA ASP A 62 0.14 -1.97 1.36
C ASP A 62 1.42 -1.39 1.99
N GLY A 63 1.57 -1.59 3.30
CA GLY A 63 2.58 -0.90 4.10
C GLY A 63 2.50 0.62 3.95
N TYR A 64 3.53 1.22 3.38
CA TYR A 64 3.62 2.67 3.15
C TYR A 64 3.25 3.12 1.74
N LEU A 65 2.50 2.30 1.01
CA LEU A 65 2.01 2.60 -0.33
C LEU A 65 0.49 2.62 -0.35
N LEU A 66 -0.09 3.78 -0.60
CA LEU A 66 -1.53 3.91 -0.88
C LEU A 66 -1.75 3.73 -2.38
N THR A 67 -2.60 2.79 -2.75
CA THR A 67 -2.91 2.48 -4.14
C THR A 67 -4.37 2.80 -4.43
N VAL A 68 -4.59 3.59 -5.48
CA VAL A 68 -5.92 3.88 -6.04
C VAL A 68 -6.04 3.16 -7.37
N LYS A 69 -7.06 2.30 -7.49
CA LYS A 69 -7.40 1.61 -8.74
C LYS A 69 -8.71 2.16 -9.26
N ASN A 70 -8.75 2.56 -10.52
CA ASN A 70 -9.97 2.88 -11.24
C ASN A 70 -10.15 1.89 -12.40
N VAL A 71 -11.15 1.02 -12.31
CA VAL A 71 -11.40 0.00 -13.35
C VAL A 71 -12.12 0.55 -14.57
N SER A 72 -12.64 1.78 -14.50
CA SER A 72 -13.30 2.47 -15.60
C SER A 72 -12.87 3.94 -15.68
N PRO A 73 -11.63 4.23 -16.13
CA PRO A 73 -11.17 5.58 -16.39
C PRO A 73 -12.09 6.29 -17.39
N ASP A 74 -12.76 7.36 -16.94
CA ASP A 74 -13.79 8.05 -17.74
C ASP A 74 -13.79 9.58 -17.57
N ARG A 75 -12.92 10.11 -16.68
CA ARG A 75 -12.80 11.54 -16.40
C ARG A 75 -11.48 11.89 -15.74
N ASP A 76 -11.11 13.17 -15.81
CA ASP A 76 -10.03 13.74 -15.02
C ASP A 76 -10.36 13.67 -13.53
N MET A 77 -9.36 13.40 -12.70
CA MET A 77 -9.51 13.20 -11.27
C MET A 77 -8.52 14.05 -10.47
N THR A 78 -8.91 14.44 -9.26
CA THR A 78 -8.01 15.02 -8.26
C THR A 78 -8.02 14.13 -7.04
N ILE A 79 -6.83 13.75 -6.57
CA ILE A 79 -6.66 13.06 -5.30
C ILE A 79 -6.08 14.05 -4.29
N ARG A 80 -6.72 14.16 -3.14
CA ARG A 80 -6.30 15.04 -2.04
C ARG A 80 -6.25 14.26 -0.74
N ILE A 81 -5.16 14.41 0.02
CA ILE A 81 -4.99 13.80 1.34
C ILE A 81 -4.79 14.89 2.38
N THR A 82 -5.59 14.87 3.44
CA THR A 82 -5.58 15.85 4.52
C THR A 82 -5.24 15.18 5.84
N ASP A 83 -4.23 15.72 6.55
CA ASP A 83 -3.91 15.35 7.94
C ASP A 83 -5.05 15.82 8.85
N MET A 84 -5.72 14.90 9.54
CA MET A 84 -6.89 15.22 10.37
C MET A 84 -6.53 15.94 11.68
N ALA A 85 -5.31 15.76 12.20
CA ALA A 85 -4.87 16.44 13.40
C ALA A 85 -4.55 17.93 13.15
N LYS A 86 -3.98 18.24 11.98
CA LYS A 86 -3.61 19.61 11.60
C LYS A 86 -4.61 20.30 10.69
N GLY A 87 -5.48 19.54 10.01
CA GLY A 87 -6.37 20.03 8.96
C GLY A 87 -5.64 20.43 7.67
N SER A 88 -4.34 20.15 7.55
CA SER A 88 -3.52 20.55 6.40
C SER A 88 -3.53 19.51 5.30
N VAL A 89 -3.63 19.96 4.04
CA VAL A 89 -3.44 19.09 2.87
C VAL A 89 -1.96 18.70 2.76
N VAL A 90 -1.66 17.41 2.84
CA VAL A 90 -0.30 16.85 2.76
C VAL A 90 0.03 16.31 1.37
N TYR A 91 -0.98 16.04 0.56
CA TYR A 91 -0.84 15.63 -0.83
C TYR A 91 -2.03 16.11 -1.65
N GLU A 92 -1.77 16.62 -2.85
CA GLU A 92 -2.78 16.95 -3.83
C GLU A 92 -2.20 16.74 -5.22
N ASN A 93 -2.93 16.05 -6.09
CA ASN A 93 -2.50 15.82 -7.46
C ASN A 93 -3.68 15.76 -8.42
N ASN A 94 -3.55 16.44 -9.55
CA ASN A 94 -4.48 16.41 -10.67
C ASN A 94 -4.02 15.36 -11.68
N ILE A 95 -4.89 14.41 -11.96
CA ILE A 95 -4.62 13.21 -12.75
C ILE A 95 -5.52 13.24 -13.98
N PRO A 96 -4.95 13.36 -15.19
CA PRO A 96 -5.72 13.25 -16.41
C PRO A 96 -6.42 11.89 -16.52
N GLU A 97 -7.58 11.83 -17.18
CA GLU A 97 -8.38 10.61 -17.39
C GLU A 97 -7.53 9.42 -17.81
N VAL A 98 -6.66 9.64 -18.81
CA VAL A 98 -5.80 8.60 -19.41
C VAL A 98 -4.75 8.02 -18.45
N GLN A 99 -4.53 8.65 -17.30
CA GLN A 99 -3.59 8.20 -16.25
C GLN A 99 -4.31 7.76 -14.97
N SER A 100 -5.65 7.81 -14.95
CA SER A 100 -6.43 7.61 -13.72
C SER A 100 -6.65 6.15 -13.32
N ALA A 101 -6.25 5.19 -14.17
CA ALA A 101 -6.49 3.76 -13.95
C ALA A 101 -5.78 3.18 -12.72
N TYR A 102 -4.55 3.63 -12.45
CA TYR A 102 -3.72 3.07 -11.40
C TYR A 102 -2.75 4.14 -10.88
N ILE A 103 -2.94 4.55 -9.63
CA ILE A 103 -2.11 5.56 -8.97
C ILE A 103 -1.55 4.98 -7.69
N THR A 104 -0.26 5.23 -7.45
CA THR A 104 0.42 4.87 -6.20
C THR A 104 0.98 6.12 -5.54
N ILE A 105 0.73 6.26 -4.24
CA ILE A 105 1.17 7.40 -3.44
C ILE A 105 1.96 6.84 -2.26
N SER A 106 3.22 7.24 -2.14
CA SER A 106 4.01 6.88 -0.96
C SER A 106 3.56 7.72 0.23
N ILE A 107 3.17 7.04 1.31
CA ILE A 107 2.77 7.65 2.58
C ILE A 107 3.87 7.49 3.65
N ALA A 108 5.05 6.98 3.29
CA ALA A 108 6.15 6.70 4.22
C ALA A 108 6.63 7.92 5.01
N ASN A 109 6.52 9.12 4.42
CA ASN A 109 6.94 10.37 5.05
C ASN A 109 5.79 11.07 5.79
N PHE A 110 4.60 10.48 5.81
CA PHE A 110 3.47 11.04 6.54
C PHE A 110 3.66 10.72 8.03
N PRO A 111 3.50 11.71 8.93
CA PRO A 111 3.46 11.44 10.36
C PRO A 111 2.41 10.38 10.70
N ALA A 112 2.63 9.62 11.77
CA ALA A 112 1.61 8.70 12.26
C ALA A 112 0.34 9.47 12.65
N GLY A 113 -0.83 8.97 12.25
CA GLY A 113 -2.11 9.65 12.44
C GLY A 113 -3.19 9.26 11.44
N GLU A 114 -4.35 9.89 11.57
CA GLU A 114 -5.50 9.69 10.69
C GLU A 114 -5.48 10.70 9.54
N TYR A 115 -5.76 10.21 8.34
CA TYR A 115 -5.79 10.99 7.12
C TYR A 115 -7.13 10.82 6.42
N LYS A 116 -7.68 11.94 5.96
CA LYS A 116 -8.83 11.95 5.05
C LYS A 116 -8.33 11.90 3.61
N LEU A 117 -8.79 10.92 2.86
CA LEU A 117 -8.59 10.79 1.42
C LEU A 117 -9.84 11.31 0.71
N GLU A 118 -9.65 12.21 -0.24
CA GLU A 118 -10.70 12.71 -1.12
C GLU A 118 -10.31 12.45 -2.56
N ILE A 119 -11.25 11.90 -3.33
CA ILE A 119 -11.10 11.64 -4.75
C ILE A 119 -12.26 12.33 -5.47
N THR A 120 -11.96 13.35 -6.26
CA THR A 120 -12.96 14.10 -7.04
C THR A 120 -12.77 13.89 -8.52
N GLY A 121 -13.87 13.70 -9.24
CA GLY A 121 -13.89 13.67 -10.70
C GLY A 121 -14.42 14.98 -11.27
N THR A 122 -13.96 15.35 -12.47
CA THR A 122 -14.48 16.50 -13.23
C THR A 122 -15.29 15.99 -14.42
N PRO A 123 -16.57 16.37 -14.61
CA PRO A 123 -17.29 17.44 -13.92
C PRO A 123 -17.99 17.01 -12.61
N SER A 124 -18.07 15.72 -12.33
CA SER A 124 -18.71 15.19 -11.13
C SER A 124 -18.00 13.95 -10.60
N GLY A 125 -18.35 13.55 -9.39
CA GLY A 125 -17.72 12.45 -8.67
C GLY A 125 -17.02 12.97 -7.42
N HIS A 126 -17.40 12.45 -6.25
CA HIS A 126 -16.76 12.78 -5.00
C HIS A 126 -16.83 11.56 -4.08
N LEU A 127 -15.67 11.03 -3.75
CA LEU A 127 -15.48 9.93 -2.81
C LEU A 127 -14.60 10.44 -1.66
N THR A 128 -14.95 10.03 -0.45
CA THR A 128 -14.19 10.30 0.76
C THR A 128 -13.91 8.98 1.46
N GLY A 129 -12.69 8.79 1.94
CA GLY A 129 -12.30 7.68 2.79
C GLY A 129 -11.35 8.15 3.87
N TYR A 130 -11.07 7.27 4.83
CA TYR A 130 -10.15 7.54 5.93
C TYR A 130 -9.18 6.39 6.08
N PHE A 131 -7.92 6.69 6.34
CA PHE A 131 -6.91 5.70 6.65
C PHE A 131 -5.97 6.18 7.75
N THR A 132 -5.37 5.23 8.47
CA THR A 132 -4.40 5.52 9.52
C THR A 132 -3.01 5.12 9.05
N GLN A 133 -2.05 6.04 9.21
CA GLN A 133 -0.63 5.76 9.08
C GLN A 133 -0.10 5.40 10.46
N GLU A 134 0.51 4.21 10.57
CA GLU A 134 1.11 3.66 11.80
C GLU A 134 2.62 3.92 11.86
#